data_AF-A0A441UES4-F1
#
_entry.id   AF-A0A441UES4-F1
#
_cell.length_a   1.000
_cell.length_b   1.000
_cell.length_c   1.000
_cell.angle_alpha   90.00
_cell.angle_beta   90.00
_cell.angle_gamma   90.00
#
_symmetry.space_group_name_H-M   'P 1'
#
loop_
_entity.id
_entity.type
_entity.pdbx_description
1 polymer ?
#
loop_
_entity_poly.entity_id
_entity_poly.type
_entity_poly.pdbx_seq_one_letter_code
_entity_poly.pdbx_strand_id
1 'polypeptide(L)'
;MTIPTLADYMVYVEKRMEAACGEMDSDLATSLSAVFTTTAVSETDLFNFIAYGHGCHALAEAFRERGDISNAGFFHAMGQDLLGKAANALADLMAIGIQQAGMARH
;
A
#
# COMPACT_ATOMS: atom_id res chain seq x y z
N MET A 1 -12.71 -23.60 -1.24
CA MET A 1 -11.88 -22.48 -1.73
C MET A 1 -12.26 -21.27 -0.89
N THR A 2 -11.45 -20.93 0.10
CA THR A 2 -11.70 -19.79 1.00
C THR A 2 -11.35 -18.50 0.26
N ILE A 3 -12.24 -17.50 0.33
CA ILE A 3 -11.95 -16.16 -0.19
C ILE A 3 -10.86 -15.57 0.71
N PRO A 4 -9.71 -15.12 0.15
CA PRO A 4 -8.65 -14.53 0.96
C PRO A 4 -9.18 -13.32 1.73
N THR A 5 -8.82 -13.23 3.00
CA THR A 5 -9.10 -12.03 3.80
C THR A 5 -8.16 -10.90 3.39
N LEU A 6 -8.51 -9.68 3.80
CA LEU A 6 -7.61 -8.53 3.64
C LEU A 6 -6.24 -8.77 4.30
N ALA A 7 -6.21 -9.44 5.45
CA ALA A 7 -4.96 -9.80 6.12
C ALA A 7 -4.12 -10.76 5.27
N ASP A 8 -4.76 -11.74 4.63
CA ASP A 8 -4.06 -12.67 3.72
C ASP A 8 -3.48 -11.94 2.51
N TYR A 9 -4.21 -10.96 1.96
CA TYR A 9 -3.73 -10.12 0.87
C TYR A 9 -2.56 -9.24 1.28
N MET A 10 -2.62 -8.60 2.45
CA MET A 10 -1.52 -7.78 2.97
C MET A 10 -0.25 -8.60 3.17
N VAL A 11 -0.36 -9.79 3.78
CA VAL A 11 0.78 -10.70 3.97
C VAL A 11 1.34 -11.18 2.63
N TYR A 12 0.47 -11.42 1.63
CA TYR A 12 0.92 -11.79 0.29
C TYR A 12 1.74 -10.68 -0.37
N VAL A 13 1.27 -9.43 -0.35
CA VAL A 13 1.98 -8.28 -0.94
C VAL A 13 3.30 -8.03 -0.21
N GLU A 14 3.30 -8.08 1.11
CA GLU A 14 4.50 -7.87 1.94
C GLU A 14 5.59 -8.88 1.61
N LYS A 15 5.26 -10.18 1.61
CA LYS A 15 6.23 -11.25 1.26
C LYS A 15 6.73 -11.13 -0.18
N ARG A 16 5.87 -10.73 -1.11
CA ARG A 16 6.26 -10.54 -2.51
C ARG A 16 7.21 -9.37 -2.66
N MET A 17 6.98 -8.28 -1.94
CA MET A 17 7.84 -7.09 -1.94
C MET A 17 9.18 -7.36 -1.27
N GLU A 18 9.20 -8.07 -0.13
CA GLU A 18 10.45 -8.49 0.53
C GLU A 18 11.31 -9.36 -0.40
N ALA A 19 10.69 -10.32 -1.09
CA ALA A 19 11.37 -11.20 -2.05
C ALA A 19 11.91 -10.45 -3.29
N ALA A 20 11.42 -9.24 -3.58
CA ALA A 20 11.89 -8.40 -4.68
C ALA A 20 13.24 -7.72 -4.39
N CYS A 21 13.83 -7.94 -3.20
CA CYS A 21 15.14 -7.39 -2.86
C CYS A 21 16.25 -7.98 -3.75
N GLY A 22 16.62 -7.24 -4.79
CA GLY A 22 17.69 -7.59 -5.74
C GLY A 22 17.19 -7.75 -7.17
N GLU A 23 16.01 -8.32 -7.36
CA GLU A 23 15.37 -8.40 -8.67
C GLU A 23 13.86 -8.31 -8.49
N MET A 24 13.30 -7.16 -8.88
CA MET A 24 11.86 -6.93 -8.84
C MET A 24 11.24 -7.41 -10.15
N ASP A 25 10.25 -8.29 -10.06
CA ASP A 25 9.53 -8.76 -11.24
C ASP A 25 8.72 -7.62 -11.90
N SER A 26 8.55 -7.69 -13.23
CA SER A 26 7.90 -6.63 -14.00
C SER A 26 6.45 -6.38 -13.61
N ASP A 27 5.74 -7.41 -13.19
CA ASP A 27 4.33 -7.32 -12.83
C ASP A 27 4.18 -6.62 -11.47
N LEU A 28 5.08 -6.92 -10.53
CA LEU A 28 5.16 -6.23 -9.25
C LEU A 28 5.55 -4.76 -9.43
N ALA A 29 6.55 -4.46 -10.26
CA ALA A 29 6.94 -3.07 -10.55
C ALA A 29 5.79 -2.29 -11.19
N THR A 30 5.06 -2.90 -12.12
CA THR A 30 3.88 -2.30 -12.76
C THR A 30 2.77 -2.05 -11.75
N SER A 31 2.50 -3.03 -10.87
CA SER A 31 1.46 -2.92 -9.85
C SER A 31 1.79 -1.87 -8.80
N LEU A 32 3.04 -1.83 -8.32
CA LEU A 32 3.54 -0.81 -7.41
C LEU A 32 3.43 0.59 -8.03
N SER A 33 3.83 0.74 -9.31
CA SER A 33 3.68 2.01 -10.04
C SER A 33 2.22 2.44 -10.14
N ALA A 34 1.31 1.53 -10.48
CA ALA A 34 -0.11 1.82 -10.59
C ALA A 34 -0.71 2.27 -9.23
N VAL A 35 -0.37 1.57 -8.14
CA VAL A 35 -0.81 1.95 -6.79
C VAL A 35 -0.17 3.27 -6.36
N PHE A 36 1.11 3.48 -6.64
CA PHE A 36 1.79 4.72 -6.25
C PHE A 36 1.29 5.94 -7.01
N THR A 37 0.89 5.79 -8.27
CA THR A 37 0.44 6.91 -9.12
C THR A 37 -1.08 7.13 -9.11
N THR A 38 -1.86 6.21 -8.54
CA THR A 38 -3.32 6.35 -8.50
C THR A 38 -3.75 7.59 -7.70
N THR A 39 -4.78 8.25 -8.21
CA THR A 39 -5.51 9.35 -7.55
C THR A 39 -6.92 8.93 -7.14
N ALA A 40 -7.27 7.65 -7.35
CA ALA A 40 -8.57 7.12 -6.97
C ALA A 40 -8.65 6.95 -5.44
N VAL A 41 -9.87 7.14 -4.91
CA VAL A 41 -10.19 6.94 -3.50
C VAL A 41 -11.35 5.97 -3.43
N SER A 42 -11.02 4.68 -3.32
CA SER A 42 -11.95 3.59 -3.05
C SER A 42 -11.45 2.75 -1.87
N GLU A 43 -12.31 1.89 -1.32
CA GLU A 43 -11.89 0.93 -0.28
C GLU A 43 -10.74 0.03 -0.76
N THR A 44 -10.78 -0.39 -2.03
CA THR A 44 -9.71 -1.18 -2.66
C THR A 44 -8.40 -0.40 -2.72
N ASP A 45 -8.45 0.89 -3.09
CA ASP A 45 -7.26 1.73 -3.15
C ASP A 45 -6.67 1.96 -1.75
N LEU A 46 -7.53 2.21 -0.75
CA LEU A 46 -7.12 2.29 0.65
C LEU A 46 -6.34 1.05 1.09
N PHE A 47 -6.86 -0.14 0.79
CA PHE A 47 -6.18 -1.39 1.12
C PHE A 47 -4.89 -1.59 0.35
N ASN A 48 -4.85 -1.22 -0.93
CA ASN A 48 -3.63 -1.26 -1.74
C ASN A 48 -2.56 -0.32 -1.18
N PHE A 49 -2.92 0.90 -0.77
CA PHE A 49 -1.98 1.84 -0.15
C PHE A 49 -1.35 1.27 1.11
N ILE A 50 -2.14 0.63 1.97
CA ILE A 50 -1.63 0.00 3.20
C ILE A 50 -0.73 -1.18 2.86
N ALA A 51 -1.19 -2.09 1.99
CA ALA A 51 -0.45 -3.31 1.63
C ALA A 51 0.90 -3.00 0.97
N TYR A 52 0.90 -2.12 -0.04
CA TYR A 52 2.14 -1.70 -0.71
C TYR A 52 3.00 -0.81 0.18
N GLY A 53 2.41 0.01 1.06
CA GLY A 53 3.14 0.78 2.05
C GLY A 53 3.95 -0.10 2.99
N HIS A 54 3.34 -1.17 3.51
CA HIS A 54 4.03 -2.18 4.33
C HIS A 54 5.07 -2.95 3.51
N GLY A 55 4.74 -3.39 2.30
CA GLY A 55 5.69 -4.07 1.42
C GLY A 55 6.92 -3.21 1.09
N CYS A 56 6.75 -1.91 0.87
CA CYS A 56 7.85 -0.96 0.69
C CYS A 56 8.75 -0.89 1.93
N HIS A 57 8.19 -0.92 3.14
CA HIS A 57 9.00 -0.98 4.35
C HIS A 57 9.75 -2.30 4.51
N ALA A 58 9.12 -3.44 4.22
CA ALA A 58 9.78 -4.74 4.24
C ALA A 58 10.95 -4.79 3.25
N LEU A 59 10.74 -4.30 2.02
CA LEU A 59 11.79 -4.19 1.01
C LEU A 59 12.90 -3.22 1.42
N ALA A 60 12.55 -2.11 2.09
CA ALA A 60 13.54 -1.18 2.63
C ALA A 60 14.43 -1.84 3.69
N GLU A 61 13.87 -2.63 4.61
CA GLU A 61 14.65 -3.41 5.58
C GLU A 61 15.58 -4.41 4.89
N ALA A 62 15.07 -5.17 3.91
CA ALA A 62 15.89 -6.11 3.15
C ALA A 62 17.07 -5.42 2.44
N PHE A 63 16.89 -4.20 1.91
CA PHE A 63 17.99 -3.41 1.36
C PHE A 63 18.97 -2.91 2.44
N ARG A 64 18.49 -2.52 3.63
CA ARG A 64 19.37 -2.14 4.76
C ARG A 64 20.28 -3.30 5.17
N GLU A 65 19.73 -4.50 5.27
CA GLU A 65 20.47 -5.71 5.63
C GLU A 65 21.58 -6.05 4.63
N ARG A 66 21.40 -5.68 3.36
CA ARG A 66 22.40 -5.85 2.29
C ARG A 66 23.38 -4.68 2.16
N GLY A 67 23.23 -3.64 2.98
CA GLY A 67 24.06 -2.43 2.94
C GLY A 67 23.70 -1.44 1.82
N ASP A 68 22.58 -1.65 1.13
CA ASP A 68 22.08 -0.73 0.09
C ASP A 68 21.21 0.37 0.71
N ILE A 69 21.89 1.34 1.33
CA ILE A 69 21.22 2.42 2.08
C ILE A 69 20.41 3.34 1.17
N SER A 70 20.80 3.49 -0.10
CA SER A 70 20.09 4.34 -1.05
C SER A 70 18.72 3.77 -1.39
N ASN A 71 18.66 2.49 -1.78
CA ASN A 71 17.38 1.84 -2.07
C ASN A 71 16.53 1.67 -0.81
N ALA A 72 17.16 1.38 0.33
CA ALA A 72 16.46 1.39 1.61
C ALA A 72 15.77 2.75 1.90
N GLY A 73 16.47 3.87 1.71
CA GLY A 73 15.90 5.20 1.89
C GLY A 73 14.75 5.48 0.92
N PHE A 74 14.91 5.11 -0.35
CA PHE A 74 13.89 5.28 -1.38
C PHE A 74 12.60 4.52 -1.05
N PHE A 75 12.69 3.21 -0.79
CA PHE A 75 11.52 2.39 -0.50
C PHE A 75 10.90 2.74 0.86
N HIS A 76 11.69 3.19 1.84
CA HIS A 76 11.14 3.72 3.08
C HIS A 76 10.29 4.97 2.85
N ALA A 77 10.81 5.95 2.10
CA ALA A 77 10.06 7.17 1.79
C ALA A 77 8.79 6.88 0.96
N MET A 78 8.88 5.97 0.00
CA MET A 78 7.72 5.53 -0.78
C MET A 78 6.66 4.86 0.10
N GLY A 79 7.08 4.03 1.06
CA GLY A 79 6.17 3.40 2.03
C GLY A 79 5.44 4.44 2.88
N GLN A 80 6.14 5.48 3.34
CA GLN A 80 5.52 6.58 4.08
C GLN A 80 4.50 7.37 3.25
N ASP A 81 4.81 7.66 1.98
CA ASP A 81 3.88 8.36 1.09
C ASP A 81 2.59 7.56 0.88
N LEU A 82 2.71 6.24 0.62
CA LEU A 82 1.56 5.35 0.48
C LEU A 82 0.70 5.32 1.74
N LEU A 83 1.30 5.27 2.93
CA LEU A 83 0.53 5.33 4.18
C LEU A 83 -0.12 6.70 4.40
N GLY A 84 0.51 7.79 3.95
CA GLY A 84 -0.11 9.12 3.91
C GLY A 84 -1.34 9.14 3.00
N LYS A 85 -1.25 8.52 1.81
CA LYS A 85 -2.40 8.35 0.90
C LYS A 85 -3.51 7.50 1.53
N ALA A 86 -3.16 6.44 2.24
CA ALA A 86 -4.13 5.64 2.99
C ALA A 86 -4.87 6.47 4.05
N ALA A 87 -4.15 7.30 4.81
CA ALA A 87 -4.77 8.17 5.81
C ALA A 87 -5.75 9.17 5.18
N ASN A 88 -5.39 9.77 4.04
CA ASN A 88 -6.26 10.67 3.31
C ASN A 88 -7.49 9.95 2.73
N ALA A 89 -7.29 8.79 2.10
CA ALA A 89 -8.38 8.00 1.55
C ALA A 89 -9.39 7.56 2.63
N LEU A 90 -8.91 7.21 3.82
CA LEU A 90 -9.76 6.91 4.96
C LEU A 90 -10.58 8.13 5.40
N ALA A 91 -9.94 9.30 5.51
CA ALA A 91 -10.63 10.54 5.88
C ALA A 91 -11.74 10.90 4.88
N ASP A 92 -11.48 10.76 3.58
CA ASP A 92 -12.45 11.00 2.52
C ASP A 92 -13.62 10.02 2.57
N LEU A 93 -13.35 8.72 2.74
CA LEU A 93 -14.41 7.71 2.89
C LEU A 93 -15.27 7.95 4.13
N MET A 94 -14.67 8.36 5.25
CA MET A 94 -15.40 8.74 6.45
C MET A 94 -16.30 9.96 6.22
N ALA A 95 -15.80 11.00 5.53
CA ALA A 95 -16.59 12.18 5.20
C ALA A 95 -17.81 11.84 4.34
N ILE A 96 -17.63 10.98 3.33
CA ILE A 96 -18.73 10.47 2.48
C ILE A 96 -19.76 9.71 3.33
N GLY A 97 -19.31 8.82 4.21
CA GLY A 97 -20.21 8.06 5.09
C GLY A 97 -21.03 8.94 6.03
N ILE A 98 -20.42 9.99 6.59
CA ILE A 98 -21.11 10.98 7.43
C ILE A 98 -22.17 11.74 6.63
N GLN A 99 -21.86 12.17 5.41
CA GLN A 99 -22.81 12.87 4.53
C GLN A 99 -24.03 11.99 4.19
N GLN A 100 -23.79 10.72 3.83
CA GLN A 100 -24.86 9.78 3.51
C GLN A 100 -25.77 9.49 4.72
N ALA A 101 -25.20 9.32 5.92
CA ALA A 101 -25.97 9.13 7.15
C ALA A 101 -26.80 10.38 7.53
N GLY A 102 -26.30 11.58 7.24
CA GLY A 102 -27.05 12.83 7.41
C GLY A 102 -28.22 12.95 6.43
N MET A 103 -28.03 12.58 5.16
CA MET A 103 -29.09 12.59 4.15
C MET A 103 -30.22 11.60 4.45
N ALA A 104 -29.91 10.40 4.96
CA ALA A 104 -30.92 9.39 5.27
C ALA A 104 -31.79 9.71 6.50
N ARG A 105 -31.43 10.74 7.29
CA ARG A 105 -32.17 11.19 8.46
C ARG A 105 -33.20 12.30 8.18
N HIS A 106 -33.24 12.82 6.96
CA HIS A 106 -34.19 13.84 6.49
C HIS A 106 -35.18 13.25 5.50
#